data_AF-V4LKD3-F1
#
_entry.id   AF-V4LKD3-F1
#
_cell.length_a   1.000
_cell.length_b   1.000
_cell.length_c   1.000
_cell.angle_alpha   90.00
_cell.angle_beta   90.00
_cell.angle_gamma   90.00
#
_symmetry.space_group_name_H-M   'P 1'
#
loop_
_entity.id
_entity.type
_entity.pdbx_description
1 polymer ?
#
loop_
_entity_poly.entity_id
_entity_poly.type
_entity_poly.pdbx_seq_one_letter_code
_entity_poly.pdbx_strand_id
1 'polypeptide(L)'
;NKLLSPSGSVVKITFLKLKESIPDEAKSEILDLIKGLDEKFPGIGQITVGKNFSPAQAKGFSIALIAFFKDLAELESVDSHTKLVNS
;
A
#
# COMPACT_ATOMS: atom_id res chain seq x y z
N ASN A 1 11.29 9.07 -9.50
CA ASN A 1 10.27 9.28 -8.44
C ASN A 1 10.98 9.66 -7.14
N LYS A 2 10.96 10.94 -6.75
CA LYS A 2 11.55 11.43 -5.49
C LYS A 2 10.45 11.49 -4.44
N LEU A 3 10.60 10.72 -3.37
CA LEU A 3 9.68 10.73 -2.23
C LEU A 3 10.01 11.97 -1.38
N LEU A 4 9.10 12.95 -1.33
CA LEU A 4 9.25 14.15 -0.51
C LEU A 4 8.43 13.95 0.77
N SER A 5 9.09 13.51 1.85
CA SER A 5 8.46 13.46 3.16
C SER A 5 8.86 14.71 3.97
N PRO A 6 7.90 15.50 4.46
CA PRO A 6 8.14 16.47 5.52
C PRO A 6 8.79 15.81 6.75
N SER A 7 9.58 16.57 7.50
CA SER A 7 10.11 16.10 8.79
C SER A 7 8.96 15.75 9.74
N GLY A 8 8.97 14.53 10.32
CA GLY A 8 7.91 14.04 11.20
C GLY A 8 6.80 13.24 10.51
N SER A 9 6.89 13.02 9.19
CA SER A 9 5.95 12.16 8.47
C SER A 9 6.09 10.69 8.83
N VAL A 10 4.97 9.98 8.75
CA VAL A 10 4.87 8.56 9.05
C VAL A 10 4.74 7.76 7.76
N VAL A 11 5.42 6.62 7.69
CA VAL A 11 5.38 5.73 6.53
C VAL A 11 4.81 4.38 6.93
N LYS A 12 3.78 3.94 6.19
CA LYS A 12 3.26 2.58 6.29
C LYS A 12 3.73 1.78 5.09
N ILE A 13 4.42 0.67 5.35
CA ILE A 13 4.83 -0.29 4.32
C ILE A 13 4.01 -1.56 4.51
N THR A 14 3.29 -1.97 3.48
CA THR A 14 2.47 -3.18 3.50
C THR A 14 2.94 -4.14 2.41
N PHE A 15 3.24 -5.37 2.81
CA PHE A 15 3.58 -6.46 1.89
C PHE A 15 2.37 -7.40 1.75
N LEU A 16 1.92 -7.62 0.53
CA LEU A 16 0.77 -8.46 0.19
C LEU A 16 1.26 -9.79 -0.39
N LYS A 17 0.89 -10.87 0.30
CA LYS A 17 1.08 -12.24 -0.18
C LYS A 17 -0.21 -12.69 -0.86
N LEU A 18 -0.21 -12.67 -2.19
CA LEU A 18 -1.33 -13.15 -2.99
C LEU A 18 -1.27 -14.67 -3.14
N LYS A 19 -2.43 -15.31 -3.26
CA LYS A 19 -2.50 -16.73 -3.62
C LYS A 19 -1.99 -16.90 -5.06
N GLU A 20 -1.33 -18.02 -5.33
CA GLU A 20 -0.80 -18.34 -6.67
C GLU A 20 -1.91 -18.47 -7.73
N SER A 21 -3.16 -18.70 -7.30
CA SER A 21 -4.33 -18.77 -8.17
C SER A 21 -4.81 -17.40 -8.67
N ILE A 22 -4.24 -16.28 -8.21
CA ILE A 22 -4.67 -14.95 -8.62
C ILE A 22 -4.02 -14.60 -9.98
N PRO A 23 -4.82 -14.37 -11.03
CA PRO A 23 -4.30 -14.00 -12.34
C PRO A 23 -3.64 -12.61 -12.31
N ASP A 24 -2.70 -12.38 -13.22
CA ASP A 24 -1.95 -11.11 -13.28
C ASP A 24 -2.83 -9.87 -13.57
N GLU A 25 -4.00 -10.08 -14.17
CA GLU A 25 -5.03 -9.06 -14.36
C GLU A 25 -5.60 -8.58 -13.01
N ALA A 26 -6.02 -9.51 -12.14
CA ALA A 26 -6.48 -9.19 -10.79
C ALA A 26 -5.36 -8.55 -9.94
N LYS A 27 -4.10 -8.95 -10.12
CA LYS A 27 -2.97 -8.25 -9.49
C LYS A 27 -2.88 -6.79 -9.94
N SER A 28 -3.15 -6.54 -11.22
CA SER A 28 -3.07 -5.20 -11.79
C SER A 28 -4.24 -4.32 -11.32
N GLU A 29 -5.45 -4.88 -11.23
CA GLU A 29 -6.58 -4.22 -10.57
C GLU A 29 -6.27 -3.83 -9.12
N ILE A 30 -5.64 -4.72 -8.35
CA ILE A 30 -5.21 -4.41 -6.97
C ILE A 30 -4.22 -3.23 -6.97
N LEU A 31 -3.27 -3.19 -7.91
CA LEU A 31 -2.33 -2.08 -8.01
C LEU A 31 -3.06 -0.76 -8.31
N ASP A 32 -3.98 -0.75 -9.27
CA ASP A 32 -4.71 0.46 -9.64
C ASP A 32 -5.66 0.91 -8.53
N LEU A 33 -6.29 -0.02 -7.82
CA LEU A 33 -7.10 0.29 -6.65
C LEU A 33 -6.25 0.91 -5.53
N ILE A 34 -5.04 0.39 -5.30
CA ILE A 34 -4.08 0.97 -4.34
C ILE A 34 -3.62 2.35 -4.78
N LYS A 35 -3.34 2.57 -6.07
CA LYS A 35 -2.97 3.90 -6.59
C LYS A 35 -4.08 4.93 -6.48
N GLY A 36 -5.34 4.53 -6.33
CA GLY A 36 -6.47 5.43 -6.08
C GLY A 36 -6.80 5.62 -4.60
N LEU A 37 -6.00 5.06 -3.69
CA LEU A 37 -6.26 5.21 -2.25
C LEU A 37 -5.96 6.62 -1.73
N ASP A 38 -5.01 7.35 -2.32
CA ASP A 38 -4.77 8.74 -1.95
C ASP A 38 -5.95 9.65 -2.31
N GLU A 39 -6.69 9.33 -3.38
CA GLU A 39 -7.95 10.04 -3.70
C GLU A 39 -9.08 9.70 -2.72
N LYS A 40 -9.10 8.47 -2.20
CA LYS A 40 -10.14 8.01 -1.25
C LYS A 40 -9.88 8.42 0.19
N PHE A 41 -8.61 8.52 0.58
CA PHE A 41 -8.19 8.79 1.94
C PHE A 41 -7.36 10.08 1.96
N PRO A 42 -7.96 11.23 2.31
CA PRO A 42 -7.28 12.52 2.28
C PRO A 42 -6.08 12.60 3.25
N GLY A 43 -5.97 11.66 4.20
CA GLY A 43 -4.81 11.52 5.09
C GLY A 43 -3.56 10.91 4.46
N ILE A 44 -3.70 10.27 3.29
CA ILE A 44 -2.56 9.72 2.54
C ILE A 44 -1.99 10.84 1.67
N GLY A 45 -0.80 11.34 2.02
CA GLY A 45 -0.14 12.37 1.24
C GLY A 45 0.48 11.85 -0.06
N GLN A 46 0.96 10.60 -0.05
CA GLN A 46 1.48 9.94 -1.24
C GLN A 46 1.41 8.43 -1.08
N ILE A 47 1.02 7.72 -2.13
CA ILE A 47 1.08 6.26 -2.18
C ILE A 47 1.87 5.80 -3.38
N THR A 48 2.68 4.76 -3.17
CA THR A 48 3.42 4.09 -4.24
C THR A 48 3.23 2.60 -4.10
N VAL A 49 3.03 1.93 -5.23
CA VAL A 49 2.80 0.49 -5.27
C VAL A 49 3.70 -0.16 -6.31
N GLY A 50 4.23 -1.34 -6.00
CA GLY A 50 5.14 -2.07 -6.85
C GLY A 50 4.88 -3.56 -6.85
N LYS A 51 5.06 -4.18 -8.02
CA LYS A 51 5.16 -5.64 -8.12
C LYS A 51 6.52 -6.08 -7.62
N ASN A 52 6.56 -7.23 -6.96
CA ASN A 52 7.83 -7.82 -6.59
C ASN A 52 8.62 -8.23 -7.84
N PHE A 53 9.85 -7.72 -7.96
CA PHE A 53 10.75 -8.04 -9.06
C PHE A 53 11.62 -9.28 -8.79
N SER A 54 11.70 -9.74 -7.54
CA SER A 54 12.52 -10.90 -7.16
C SER A 54 11.69 -12.01 -6.50
N PRO A 55 11.19 -12.97 -7.29
CA PRO A 55 10.42 -14.10 -6.76
C PRO A 55 11.26 -15.02 -5.86
N ALA A 56 12.56 -15.14 -6.09
CA ALA A 56 13.45 -16.06 -5.37
C ALA A 56 13.63 -15.73 -3.87
N GLN A 57 13.49 -14.46 -3.47
CA GLN A 57 13.62 -14.02 -2.07
C GLN A 57 12.29 -13.54 -1.47
N ALA A 58 11.21 -13.67 -2.23
CA ALA A 58 9.92 -13.10 -1.93
C ALA A 58 9.20 -13.70 -0.71
N LYS A 59 9.55 -14.93 -0.29
CA LYS A 59 8.76 -15.74 0.67
C LYS A 59 7.24 -15.81 0.33
N GLY A 60 6.90 -15.62 -0.94
CA GLY A 60 5.52 -15.56 -1.46
C GLY A 60 4.88 -14.16 -1.50
N PHE A 61 5.57 -13.08 -1.09
CA PHE A 61 5.08 -11.72 -1.28
C PHE A 61 5.14 -11.31 -2.75
N SER A 62 4.01 -10.87 -3.29
CA SER A 62 3.86 -10.56 -4.72
C SER A 62 3.77 -9.06 -4.99
N ILE A 63 3.22 -8.30 -4.03
CA ILE A 63 2.99 -6.86 -4.16
C ILE A 63 3.46 -6.18 -2.87
N ALA A 64 4.05 -4.99 -3.02
CA ALA A 64 4.32 -4.09 -1.91
C ALA A 64 3.72 -2.72 -2.19
N LEU A 65 3.21 -2.07 -1.15
CA LEU A 65 2.79 -0.67 -1.21
C LEU A 65 3.40 0.12 -0.06
N ILE A 66 3.67 1.39 -0.32
CA ILE A 66 4.24 2.34 0.61
C ILE A 66 3.34 3.57 0.60
N ALA A 67 2.72 3.86 1.73
CA ALA A 67 1.87 5.03 1.93
C ALA A 67 2.54 5.99 2.92
N PHE A 68 2.55 7.27 2.57
CA PHE A 68 3.08 8.36 3.35
C PHE A 68 1.94 9.15 3.98
N PHE A 69 2.08 9.42 5.26
CA PHE A 69 1.13 10.15 6.08
C PHE A 69 1.84 11.34 6.69
N LYS A 70 1.09 12.43 6.87
CA LYS A 70 1.62 13.65 7.48
C LYS A 70 2.04 13.42 8.93
N ASP A 71 1.27 12.62 9.65
CA ASP A 71 1.44 12.33 11.09
C ASP A 71 0.78 10.99 11.46
N LEU A 72 0.95 10.58 12.71
CA LEU A 72 0.43 9.31 13.21
C LEU A 72 -1.10 9.27 13.26
N ALA A 73 -1.76 10.41 13.49
CA ALA A 73 -3.23 10.47 13.59
C ALA A 73 -3.88 10.17 12.23
N GLU A 74 -3.32 10.71 11.14
CA GLU A 74 -3.75 10.37 9.79
C GLU A 74 -3.55 8.88 9.46
N LEU A 75 -2.42 8.30 9.89
CA LEU A 75 -2.20 6.85 9.74
C LEU A 75 -3.26 6.04 10.50
N GLU A 76 -3.56 6.39 11.75
CA GLU A 76 -4.53 5.67 12.58
C GLU A 76 -5.97 5.80 12.05
N SER A 77 -6.33 6.97 11.50
CA SER A 77 -7.62 7.20 10.84
C SER A 77 -7.83 6.28 9.62
N VAL A 78 -6.78 6.12 8.81
CA VAL A 78 -6.79 5.20 7.66
C VAL A 78 -6.69 3.74 8.10
N ASP A 79 -5.89 3.41 9.12
CA ASP A 79 -5.78 2.05 9.66
C ASP A 79 -7.12 1.54 10.19
N SER A 80 -7.87 2.41 10.89
CA SER A 80 -9.19 2.11 11.42
C SER A 80 -10.20 1.74 10.32
N HIS A 81 -10.11 2.37 9.14
CA HIS A 81 -10.91 1.98 7.97
C HIS A 81 -10.45 0.65 7.38
N THR A 82 -9.14 0.37 7.36
CA THR A 82 -8.59 -0.89 6.82
C THR A 82 -8.79 -2.11 7.73
N LYS A 83 -8.98 -1.93 9.04
CA LYS A 83 -9.35 -3.03 9.95
C LYS A 83 -10.79 -3.52 9.76
N LEU A 84 -11.65 -2.72 9.15
CA LEU A 84 -13.08 -3.01 9.00
C LEU A 84 -13.38 -3.99 7.84
N VAL A 85 -12.41 -4.25 6.95
CA VAL A 85 -12.58 -5.14 5.79
C VAL A 85 -12.14 -6.59 6.03
N ASN A 86 -11.69 -6.94 7.24
CA ASN A 86 -11.30 -8.32 7.61
C ASN A 86 -12.20 -8.97 8.67
N SER A 87 -13.46 -8.50 8.83
CA SER A 87 -14.43 -9.15 9.71
C SER A 87 -15.37 -10.09 8.98
#